data_AF-A0A1I1L3A8-F1
#
_entry.id   AF-A0A1I1L3A8-F1
#
_cell.length_a   1.000
_cell.length_b   1.000
_cell.length_c   1.000
_cell.angle_alpha   90.00
_cell.angle_beta   90.00
_cell.angle_gamma   90.00
#
_symmetry.space_group_name_H-M   'P 1'
#
loop_
_entity.id
_entity.type
_entity.pdbx_description
1 polymer ?
#
loop_
_entity_poly.entity_id
_entity_poly.type
_entity_poly.pdbx_seq_one_letter_code
_entity_poly.pdbx_strand_id
1 'polypeptide(L)' 'MMEYKIRVYDLHTNKETIKLDEVFETKDEAEAAIEKLELQYPEKYEYVKVPVKN' A
#
# COMPACT_ATOMS: atom_id res chain seq x y z
N MET A 1 -16.48 3.12 -10.15
CA MET A 1 -15.02 2.84 -10.16
C MET A 1 -14.67 2.15 -8.86
N MET A 2 -13.64 1.33 -8.83
CA MET A 2 -13.24 0.62 -7.60
C MET A 2 -12.01 1.31 -7.06
N GLU A 3 -12.15 1.99 -5.93
CA GLU A 3 -11.07 2.70 -5.27
C GLU A 3 -10.18 1.70 -4.52
N TYR A 4 -8.91 2.05 -4.31
CA TYR A 4 -7.92 1.23 -3.61
C TYR A 4 -7.21 2.06 -2.56
N LYS A 5 -6.81 1.40 -1.47
CA LYS A 5 -5.86 1.95 -0.49
C LYS A 5 -4.73 0.96 -0.29
N ILE A 6 -3.57 1.46 0.12
CA ILE A 6 -2.41 0.62 0.43
C ILE A 6 -2.28 0.53 1.95
N ARG A 7 -2.23 -0.70 2.46
CA ARG A 7 -1.86 -0.99 3.84
C ARG A 7 -0.41 -1.41 3.91
N VAL A 8 0.33 -0.89 4.88
CA VAL A 8 1.75 -1.14 5.05
C VAL A 8 1.99 -1.90 6.35
N TYR A 9 2.60 -3.07 6.25
CA TYR A 9 2.96 -3.91 7.38
C TYR A 9 4.47 -3.95 7.54
N ASP A 10 4.96 -3.86 8.77
CA ASP A 10 6.37 -4.10 9.08
C ASP A 10 6.68 -5.60 9.03
N LEU A 11 7.66 -5.99 8.21
CA LEU A 11 7.98 -7.40 7.95
C LEU A 11 8.46 -8.15 9.20
N HIS A 12 9.09 -7.45 10.16
CA HIS A 12 9.61 -8.08 11.37
C HIS A 12 8.56 -8.26 12.45
N THR A 13 7.63 -7.31 12.56
CA THR A 13 6.62 -7.29 13.63
C THR A 13 5.24 -7.76 13.17
N ASN A 14 5.02 -7.88 11.85
CA ASN A 14 3.73 -8.16 11.21
C ASN A 14 2.61 -7.19 11.62
N LYS A 15 2.98 -5.98 12.06
CA LYS A 15 2.02 -4.95 12.48
C LYS A 15 1.84 -3.92 11.38
N GLU A 16 0.61 -3.46 11.21
CA GLU A 16 0.32 -2.29 10.37
C GLU A 16 1.04 -1.08 10.99
N THR A 17 1.89 -0.42 10.19
CA THR A 17 2.82 0.61 10.69
C THR A 17 2.58 1.97 10.05
N ILE A 18 2.40 2.00 8.73
CA ILE A 18 2.18 3.24 7.97
C ILE A 18 0.75 3.19 7.44
N LYS A 19 -0.04 4.19 7.84
CA LYS A 19 -1.33 4.47 7.22
C LYS A 19 -1.10 5.47 6.10
N LEU A 20 -1.21 5.00 4.87
CA LEU A 20 -1.32 5.88 3.71
C LEU A 20 -2.77 6.36 3.68
N ASP A 21 -3.00 7.66 3.94
CA ASP A 21 -4.30 8.32 3.77
C ASP A 21 -4.68 8.52 2.28
N GLU A 22 -3.79 8.10 1.37
CA GLU A 22 -4.00 8.16 -0.07
C GLU A 22 -4.96 7.05 -0.53
N VAL A 23 -6.03 7.47 -1.21
CA VAL A 23 -6.96 6.59 -1.91
C VAL A 23 -6.71 6.74 -3.40
N PHE A 24 -6.49 5.62 -4.07
CA PHE A 24 -6.21 5.54 -5.49
C PHE A 24 -7.49 5.19 -6.25
N GLU A 25 -7.79 5.92 -7.32
CA GLU A 25 -8.99 5.71 -8.13
C GLU A 25 -8.88 4.45 -9.00
N THR A 26 -7.65 4.05 -9.32
CA THR A 26 -7.35 2.88 -10.16
C THR A 26 -6.38 1.90 -9.49
N LYS A 27 -6.41 0.66 -9.98
CA LYS A 27 -5.49 -0.40 -9.52
C LYS A 27 -4.05 -0.09 -9.91
N ASP A 28 -3.84 0.41 -11.13
CA ASP A 28 -2.51 0.72 -11.68
C ASP A 28 -1.81 1.83 -10.88
N GLU A 29 -2.54 2.86 -10.44
CA GLU A 29 -1.96 3.91 -9.59
C GLU A 29 -1.51 3.37 -8.23
N ALA A 30 -2.32 2.50 -7.61
CA ALA A 30 -1.94 1.84 -6.37
C ALA A 30 -0.71 0.94 -6.57
N GLU A 31 -0.60 0.22 -7.69
CA GLU A 31 0.58 -0.62 -8.00
C GLU A 31 1.84 0.22 -8.20
N ALA A 32 1.77 1.30 -8.99
CA ALA A 32 2.91 2.19 -9.20
C ALA A 32 3.37 2.88 -7.90
N ALA A 33 2.44 3.18 -6.98
CA ALA A 33 2.78 3.70 -5.66
C ALA A 33 3.49 2.64 -4.79
N ILE A 34 3.05 1.38 -4.82
CA ILE A 34 3.73 0.27 -4.14
C ILE A 34 5.16 0.12 -4.64
N GLU A 35 5.38 0.07 -5.96
CA GLU A 35 6.73 -0.09 -6.53
C GLU A 35 7.68 1.03 -6.06
N LYS A 36 7.20 2.27 -6.01
CA LYS A 36 7.99 3.41 -5.48
C LYS A 36 8.32 3.28 -4.00
N LEU A 37 7.40 2.72 -3.20
CA LEU A 37 7.59 2.52 -1.77
C LEU A 37 8.55 1.36 -1.47
N GLU A 38 8.48 0.28 -2.25
CA GLU A 38 9.42 -0.84 -2.18
C GLU A 38 10.85 -0.40 -2.53
N LEU A 39 11.02 0.47 -3.53
CA LEU A 39 12.32 1.05 -3.87
C LEU A 39 12.87 1.98 -2.77
N GLN A 40 12.01 2.73 -2.08
CA GLN A 40 12.43 3.62 -0.99
C GLN A 40 12.77 2.87 0.30
N TYR A 41 12.05 1.78 0.59
CA TYR A 41 12.19 1.00 1.82
C TYR A 41 12.33 -0.49 1.49
N PRO A 42 13.44 -0.90 0.86
CA PRO A 42 13.64 -2.29 0.46
C PRO A 42 13.63 -3.20 1.69
N GLU A 43 12.91 -4.32 1.59
CA GLU A 43 12.87 -5.40 2.59
C GLU A 43 12.44 -4.97 4.01
N LYS A 44 11.84 -3.78 4.16
CA LYS A 44 11.40 -3.27 5.46
C LYS A 44 9.91 -3.49 5.70
N TYR A 45 9.12 -3.34 4.64
CA TYR A 45 7.67 -3.36 4.72
C TYR A 45 7.04 -4.26 3.65
N GLU A 46 5.88 -4.82 3.97
CA GLU A 46 4.98 -5.46 3.03
C GLU A 46 3.82 -4.51 2.70
N TYR A 47 3.53 -4.34 1.42
CA TYR A 47 2.49 -3.42 0.94
C TYR A 47 1.32 -4.21 0.35
N VAL A 48 0.12 -4.00 0.91
CA VAL A 48 -1.09 -4.72 0.51
C VAL A 48 -2.08 -3.72 -0.07
N LYS A 49 -2.40 -3.86 -1.37
CA LYS A 49 -3.50 -3.14 -2.00
C LYS A 49 -4.84 -3.72 -1.55
N VAL A 50 -5.71 -2.87 -1.04
CA VAL A 50 -7.03 -3.24 -0.54
C VAL A 50 -8.08 -2.43 -1.29
N PRO A 51 -9.05 -3.09 -1.96
CA PRO A 51 -10.14 -2.36 -2.56
C PRO A 51 -11.01 -1.72 -1.47
N VAL A 52 -11.34 -0.45 -1.65
CA VAL A 52 -12.32 0.27 -0.85
C VAL A 52 -13.68 -0.03 -1.46
N LYS A 53 -14.49 -0.82 -0.75
CA LYS A 53 -15.92 -0.92 -1.07
C LYS A 53 -16.61 0.27 -0.43
N ASN A 54 -17.20 1.13 -1.26
CA ASN A 54 -18.31 1.99 -0.82
C ASN A 54 -19.56 1.13 -0.59
#